data_AF-A0A7W4KF87-F1
#
_entry.id   AF-A0A7W4KF87-F1
#
_cell.length_a   1.000
_cell.length_b   1.000
_cell.length_c   1.000
_cell.angle_alpha   90.00
_cell.angle_beta   90.00
_cell.angle_gamma   90.00
#
_symmetry.space_group_name_H-M   'P 1'
#
loop_
_entity.id
_entity.type
_entity.pdbx_description
1 polymer ?
#
loop_
_entity_poly.entity_id
_entity_poly.type
_entity_poly.pdbx_seq_one_letter_code
_entity_poly.pdbx_strand_id
1 'polypeptide(L)'
;MTLTPEPIRLTGTIASYHAHVYFEGPDQRAAAERLRTAIAERFVVRLGRWHEAPVGPHTLPMYQVAFETTLFATLVPWLMLNHQDLSILIHPNTRFPRRDHLRDGAWLGPRRALLVERLPEDAPEADGAGVANTQPARPLPV
;
A
#
# COMPACT_ATOMS: atom_id res chain seq x y z
N MET A 1 16.79 22.41 25.25
CA MET A 1 16.04 21.15 25.23
C MET A 1 16.88 20.12 24.51
N THR A 2 17.44 19.15 25.22
CA THR A 2 18.08 17.98 24.61
C THR A 2 16.97 17.06 24.10
N LEU A 3 16.81 16.97 22.79
CA LEU A 3 15.92 15.99 22.17
C LEU A 3 16.49 14.60 22.47
N THR A 4 15.80 13.82 23.30
CA THR A 4 16.09 12.39 23.43
C THR A 4 15.84 11.75 22.06
N PRO A 5 16.82 11.03 21.49
CA PRO A 5 16.63 10.37 20.20
C PRO A 5 15.47 9.37 20.29
N GLU A 6 14.62 9.34 19.25
CA GLU A 6 13.54 8.37 19.15
C GLU A 6 14.15 6.95 19.12
N PRO A 7 13.63 5.99 19.91
CA PRO A 7 14.20 4.64 19.95
C PRO A 7 14.09 3.96 18.57
N ILE A 8 15.10 3.14 18.25
CA ILE A 8 15.06 2.29 17.06
C ILE A 8 13.86 1.34 17.16
N ARG A 9 12.99 1.39 16.16
CA ARG A 9 11.80 0.53 16.07
C ARG A 9 12.16 -0.81 15.45
N LEU A 10 11.60 -1.89 16.00
CA LEU A 10 11.78 -3.24 15.49
C LEU A 10 10.76 -3.53 14.37
N THR A 11 11.20 -4.20 13.31
CA THR A 11 10.34 -4.60 12.18
C THR A 11 9.23 -5.57 12.59
N GLY A 12 9.40 -6.31 13.69
CA GLY A 12 8.36 -7.17 14.27
C GLY A 12 7.11 -6.42 14.76
N THR A 13 7.12 -5.09 14.73
CA THR A 13 5.91 -4.25 15.00
C THR A 13 5.01 -4.09 13.78
N ILE A 14 5.44 -4.54 12.60
CA ILE A 14 4.69 -4.45 11.35
C ILE A 14 3.82 -5.70 11.22
N ALA A 15 2.50 -5.51 11.24
CA ALA A 15 1.54 -6.61 11.08
C ALA A 15 1.33 -6.97 9.60
N SER A 16 1.36 -5.99 8.69
CA SER A 16 1.19 -6.17 7.26
C SER A 16 1.64 -4.93 6.48
N TYR A 17 1.44 -4.92 5.16
CA TYR A 17 1.64 -3.75 4.33
C TYR A 17 0.43 -3.48 3.44
N HIS A 18 0.22 -2.22 3.10
CA HIS A 18 -0.70 -1.81 2.05
C HIS A 18 0.05 -1.11 0.92
N ALA A 19 -0.36 -1.39 -0.32
CA ALA A 19 -0.06 -0.59 -1.49
C ALA A 19 -1.35 0.06 -2.01
N HIS A 20 -1.38 1.38 -2.13
CA HIS A 20 -2.49 2.13 -2.72
C HIS A 20 -2.08 2.59 -4.11
N VAL A 21 -2.73 2.04 -5.13
CA VAL A 21 -2.45 2.33 -6.54
C VAL A 21 -3.39 3.43 -7.00
N TYR A 22 -2.84 4.63 -7.22
CA TYR A 22 -3.60 5.80 -7.65
C TYR A 22 -3.66 5.90 -9.17
N PHE A 23 -4.77 6.44 -9.67
CA PHE A 23 -4.97 6.69 -11.10
C PHE A 23 -5.79 7.97 -11.30
N GLU A 24 -5.49 8.69 -12.37
CA GLU A 24 -6.22 9.89 -12.80
C GLU A 24 -6.50 9.82 -14.30
N GLY A 25 -7.78 9.92 -14.67
CA GLY A 25 -8.21 9.84 -16.06
C GLY A 25 -8.21 8.41 -16.64
N PRO A 26 -8.69 8.27 -17.89
CA PRO A 26 -8.97 6.97 -18.50
C PRO A 26 -7.72 6.11 -18.74
N ASP A 27 -6.60 6.73 -19.13
CA ASP A 27 -5.36 5.99 -19.47
C ASP A 27 -4.74 5.33 -18.23
N GLN A 28 -4.62 6.08 -17.14
CA GLN A 28 -4.13 5.54 -15.87
C GLN A 28 -5.11 4.54 -15.28
N ARG A 29 -6.43 4.76 -15.42
CA ARG A 29 -7.44 3.79 -14.97
C ARG A 29 -7.30 2.44 -15.70
N ALA A 30 -6.99 2.46 -16.99
CA ALA A 30 -6.73 1.25 -17.77
C ALA A 30 -5.39 0.59 -17.38
N ALA A 31 -4.34 1.38 -17.12
CA ALA A 31 -3.06 0.86 -16.62
C ALA A 31 -3.21 0.21 -15.23
N ALA A 32 -3.95 0.86 -14.33
CA ALA A 32 -4.25 0.39 -13.00
C ALA A 32 -5.02 -0.94 -13.03
N GLU A 33 -5.94 -1.12 -13.98
CA GLU A 33 -6.68 -2.37 -14.19
C GLU A 33 -5.79 -3.51 -14.67
N ARG A 34 -4.92 -3.25 -15.66
CA ARG A 34 -3.92 -4.23 -16.10
C ARG A 34 -3.01 -4.67 -14.96
N LEU A 35 -2.54 -3.72 -14.16
CA LEU A 35 -1.70 -3.99 -13.00
C LEU A 35 -2.45 -4.81 -11.94
N ARG A 36 -3.70 -4.45 -11.63
CA ARG A 36 -4.55 -5.15 -10.65
C ARG A 36 -4.77 -6.61 -11.04
N THR A 37 -5.06 -6.85 -12.32
CA THR A 37 -5.20 -8.20 -12.88
C THR A 37 -3.90 -8.98 -12.79
N ALA A 38 -2.77 -8.38 -13.19
CA ALA A 38 -1.47 -9.03 -13.12
C ALA A 38 -1.05 -9.40 -11.68
N ILE A 39 -1.41 -8.56 -10.70
CA ILE A 39 -1.24 -8.85 -9.27
C ILE A 39 -2.09 -10.05 -8.85
N ALA A 40 -3.38 -10.05 -9.19
CA ALA A 40 -4.32 -11.12 -8.83
C ALA A 40 -3.89 -12.49 -9.37
N GLU A 41 -3.29 -12.52 -10.56
CA GLU A 41 -2.78 -13.75 -11.18
C GLU A 41 -1.53 -14.32 -10.50
N ARG A 42 -0.77 -13.54 -9.72
CA ARG A 42 0.58 -13.88 -9.26
C ARG A 42 0.77 -13.91 -7.75
N PHE A 43 0.03 -13.11 -7.00
CA PHE A 43 0.28 -12.91 -5.57
C PHE A 43 -0.96 -13.25 -4.73
N VAL A 44 -0.74 -13.92 -3.59
CA VAL A 44 -1.77 -14.21 -2.58
C VAL A 44 -1.95 -12.95 -1.73
N VAL A 45 -2.89 -12.09 -2.13
CA VAL A 45 -3.12 -10.78 -1.52
C VAL A 45 -4.62 -10.53 -1.36
N ARG A 46 -4.97 -9.50 -0.60
CA ARG A 46 -6.34 -8.98 -0.56
C ARG A 46 -6.43 -7.71 -1.38
N LEU A 47 -7.13 -7.78 -2.50
CA LEU A 47 -7.46 -6.64 -3.33
C LEU A 47 -8.72 -5.94 -2.80
N GLY A 48 -8.59 -4.65 -2.49
CA GLY A 48 -9.70 -3.78 -2.13
C GLY A 48 -10.63 -3.48 -3.31
N ARG A 49 -11.73 -2.80 -3.00
CA ARG A 49 -12.64 -2.25 -4.00
C ARG A 49 -11.97 -1.12 -4.79
N TRP A 50 -12.49 -0.86 -5.98
CA TRP A 50 -12.19 0.37 -6.69
C TRP A 50 -12.85 1.56 -5.96
N HIS A 51 -12.08 2.61 -5.77
CA HIS A 51 -12.54 3.90 -5.32
C HIS A 51 -12.38 4.90 -6.46
N GLU A 52 -13.48 5.22 -7.12
CA GLU A 52 -13.51 6.20 -8.24
C GLU A 52 -13.53 7.66 -7.72
N ALA A 53 -13.50 7.86 -6.41
CA ALA A 53 -13.48 9.16 -5.73
C ALA A 53 -12.60 9.09 -4.46
N PRO A 54 -12.13 10.25 -3.95
CA PRO A 54 -11.34 10.33 -2.72
C PRO A 54 -12.03 9.63 -1.54
N VAL A 55 -11.24 8.93 -0.71
CA VAL A 55 -11.74 8.20 0.46
C VAL A 55 -10.70 8.20 1.58
N GLY A 56 -11.14 8.41 2.82
CA GLY A 56 -10.23 8.47 3.98
C GLY A 56 -9.10 9.50 3.74
N PRO A 57 -7.81 9.12 3.88
CA PRO A 57 -6.68 10.01 3.64
C PRO A 57 -6.33 10.18 2.15
N HIS A 58 -6.92 9.40 1.25
CA HIS A 58 -6.54 9.33 -0.16
C HIS A 58 -7.28 10.41 -0.97
N THR A 59 -6.54 11.34 -1.58
CA THR A 59 -7.11 12.49 -2.33
C THR A 59 -7.41 12.20 -3.79
N LEU A 60 -7.08 11.02 -4.29
CA LEU A 60 -7.26 10.59 -5.68
C LEU A 60 -8.00 9.24 -5.73
N PRO A 61 -8.62 8.91 -6.88
CA PRO A 61 -9.10 7.57 -7.13
C PRO A 61 -7.99 6.53 -6.97
N MET A 62 -8.31 5.39 -6.34
CA MET A 62 -7.34 4.34 -6.05
C MET A 62 -7.98 2.97 -5.85
N TYR A 63 -7.15 1.93 -5.79
CA TYR A 63 -7.49 0.70 -5.09
C TYR A 63 -6.35 0.29 -4.15
N GLN A 64 -6.71 -0.48 -3.11
CA GLN A 64 -5.77 -1.01 -2.13
C GLN A 64 -5.36 -2.45 -2.50
N VAL A 65 -4.10 -2.78 -2.24
CA VAL A 65 -3.57 -4.14 -2.16
C VAL A 65 -3.02 -4.34 -0.75
N ALA A 66 -3.63 -5.24 0.02
CA ALA A 66 -3.13 -5.63 1.34
C ALA A 66 -2.39 -6.97 1.26
N PHE A 67 -1.21 -7.05 1.89
CA PHE A 67 -0.34 -8.20 1.78
C PHE A 67 0.51 -8.42 3.04
N GLU A 68 0.86 -9.70 3.24
CA GLU A 68 1.69 -10.15 4.36
C GLU A 68 3.14 -9.65 4.24
N THR A 69 3.82 -9.53 5.39
CA THR A 69 5.22 -9.05 5.46
C THR A 69 6.18 -9.91 4.62
N THR A 70 5.89 -11.21 4.49
CA THR A 70 6.67 -12.16 3.70
C THR A 70 6.64 -11.90 2.19
N LEU A 71 5.62 -11.18 1.68
CA LEU A 71 5.52 -10.82 0.27
C LEU A 71 6.25 -9.52 -0.08
N PHE A 72 6.74 -8.76 0.90
CA PHE A 72 7.33 -7.44 0.64
C PHE A 72 8.49 -7.51 -0.36
N ALA A 73 9.43 -8.44 -0.16
CA ALA A 73 10.63 -8.58 -0.98
C ALA A 73 10.37 -9.10 -2.41
N THR A 74 9.15 -9.55 -2.72
CA THR A 74 8.78 -10.02 -4.06
C THR A 74 7.81 -9.06 -4.74
N LEU A 75 6.73 -8.66 -4.06
CA LEU A 75 5.72 -7.77 -4.62
C LEU A 75 6.27 -6.37 -4.87
N VAL A 76 6.99 -5.77 -3.92
CA VAL A 76 7.43 -4.37 -4.03
C VAL A 76 8.45 -4.18 -5.15
N PRO A 77 9.52 -4.99 -5.27
CA PRO A 77 10.42 -4.92 -6.43
C PRO A 77 9.71 -5.18 -7.76
N TRP A 78 8.73 -6.10 -7.77
CA TRP A 78 7.94 -6.32 -8.98
C TRP A 78 7.10 -5.09 -9.35
N LEU A 79 6.48 -4.41 -8.39
CA LEU A 79 5.79 -3.13 -8.63
C LEU A 79 6.75 -2.06 -9.14
N MET A 80 7.98 -1.97 -8.62
CA MET A 80 9.00 -1.02 -9.11
C MET A 80 9.26 -1.17 -10.61
N LEU A 81 9.20 -2.39 -11.14
CA LEU A 81 9.41 -2.65 -12.57
C LEU A 81 8.13 -2.49 -13.41
N ASN A 82 6.95 -2.61 -12.80
CA ASN A 82 5.69 -2.78 -13.52
C ASN A 82 4.63 -1.69 -13.24
N HIS A 83 4.92 -0.68 -12.40
CA HIS A 83 3.93 0.36 -12.07
C HIS A 83 3.65 1.35 -13.22
N GLN A 84 4.42 1.31 -14.31
CA GLN A 84 4.27 2.23 -15.45
C GLN A 84 4.34 3.69 -14.99
N ASP A 85 3.31 4.49 -15.29
CA ASP A 85 3.16 5.89 -14.89
C ASP A 85 2.27 6.08 -13.63
N LEU A 86 1.84 4.98 -13.00
CA LEU A 86 1.00 5.02 -11.80
C LEU A 86 1.81 5.47 -10.59
N SER A 87 1.15 6.21 -9.70
CA SER A 87 1.68 6.51 -8.37
C SER A 87 1.21 5.45 -7.38
N ILE A 88 2.11 4.94 -6.54
CA ILE A 88 1.79 3.92 -5.53
C ILE A 88 2.35 4.34 -4.17
N LEU A 89 1.47 4.52 -3.18
CA LEU A 89 1.87 4.62 -1.78
C LEU A 89 1.97 3.22 -1.20
N ILE A 90 3.14 2.87 -0.66
CA ILE A 90 3.35 1.62 0.08
C ILE A 90 3.62 2.00 1.53
N HIS A 91 2.85 1.50 2.48
CA HIS A 91 3.12 1.75 3.91
C HIS A 91 3.03 0.47 4.74
N PRO A 92 3.83 0.36 5.82
CA PRO A 92 3.62 -0.66 6.82
C PRO A 92 2.30 -0.41 7.55
N ASN A 93 1.75 -1.45 8.17
CA ASN A 93 0.68 -1.33 9.14
C ASN A 93 1.26 -1.65 10.52
N THR A 94 1.43 -0.61 11.32
CA THR A 94 1.72 -0.70 12.74
C THR A 94 0.52 -0.18 13.53
N ARG A 95 0.65 0.02 14.84
CA ARG A 95 -0.43 0.62 15.64
C ARG A 95 -0.58 2.13 15.45
N PHE A 96 0.11 2.74 14.49
CA PHE A 96 0.17 4.20 14.32
C PHE A 96 -0.24 4.64 12.90
N PRO A 97 -1.52 4.51 12.51
CA PRO A 97 -1.95 4.66 11.11
C PRO A 97 -1.56 6.00 10.49
N ARG A 98 -1.72 7.12 11.21
CA ARG A 98 -1.30 8.44 10.71
C ARG A 98 0.20 8.49 10.41
N ARG A 99 1.04 7.95 11.31
CA ARG A 99 2.49 7.91 11.10
C ARG A 99 2.85 6.99 9.94
N ASP A 100 2.23 5.82 9.88
CA ASP A 100 2.46 4.82 8.85
C ASP A 100 2.27 5.43 7.45
N HIS A 101 1.21 6.22 7.25
CA HIS A 101 0.93 6.89 5.97
C HIS A 101 1.81 8.12 5.72
N LEU A 102 2.14 8.89 6.76
CA LEU A 102 2.80 10.19 6.62
C LEU A 102 4.33 10.09 6.55
N ARG A 103 4.93 9.24 7.38
CA ARG A 103 6.37 9.20 7.66
C ARG A 103 7.01 7.87 7.30
N ASP A 104 6.32 6.76 7.54
CA ASP A 104 6.92 5.43 7.38
C ASP A 104 6.59 4.81 6.00
N GLY A 105 5.84 5.53 5.15
CA GLY A 105 5.48 5.12 3.80
C GLY A 105 6.56 5.42 2.75
N ALA A 106 6.62 4.57 1.74
CA ALA A 106 7.41 4.72 0.52
C ALA A 106 6.49 5.02 -0.68
N TRP A 107 7.05 5.67 -1.70
CA TRP A 107 6.34 5.97 -2.94
C TRP A 107 7.05 5.38 -4.15
N LEU A 108 6.30 4.77 -5.05
CA LEU A 108 6.70 4.50 -6.43
C LEU A 108 6.05 5.54 -7.34
N GLY A 109 6.83 6.16 -8.22
CA GLY A 109 6.37 7.30 -9.01
C GLY A 109 6.17 8.58 -8.18
N PRO A 110 5.43 9.58 -8.71
CA PRO A 110 5.23 10.86 -8.05
C PRO A 110 4.44 10.73 -6.74
N ARG A 111 4.90 11.36 -5.66
CA ARG A 111 4.15 11.43 -4.40
C ARG A 111 2.85 12.23 -4.56
N ARG A 112 1.77 11.74 -3.96
CA ARG A 112 0.48 12.44 -3.93
C ARG A 112 0.17 12.96 -2.54
N ALA A 113 -0.61 14.05 -2.48
CA ALA A 113 -1.07 14.61 -1.22
C ALA A 113 -1.97 13.60 -0.50
N LEU A 114 -1.94 13.62 0.83
CA LEU A 114 -2.80 12.81 1.68
C LEU A 114 -3.41 13.70 2.75
N LEU A 115 -4.66 13.41 3.12
CA LEU A 115 -5.38 14.04 4.23
C LEU A 115 -5.16 13.21 5.51
N VAL A 116 -3.91 13.14 5.96
CA VAL A 116 -3.47 12.28 7.07
C VAL A 116 -4.12 12.63 8.41
N GLU A 117 -4.64 13.84 8.56
CA GLU A 117 -5.45 14.29 9.69
C GLU A 117 -6.76 13.50 9.84
N ARG A 118 -7.22 12.84 8.77
CA ARG A 118 -8.38 11.94 8.80
C ARG A 118 -8.06 10.55 9.36
N LEU A 119 -6.79 10.27 9.63
CA LEU A 119 -6.35 9.03 10.28
C LEU A 119 -6.19 9.24 11.78
N PRO A 120 -6.52 8.22 12.59
CA PRO A 120 -6.21 8.24 14.01
C PRO A 120 -4.69 8.24 14.23
N GLU A 121 -4.24 8.83 15.33
CA GLU A 121 -2.82 8.85 15.70
C GLU A 121 -2.31 7.44 16.01
N ASP A 122 -3.12 6.67 16.72
CA ASP A 122 -2.88 5.29 17.09
C ASP A 122 -4.16 4.43 17.01
N ALA A 123 -3.97 3.12 17.10
CA ALA A 123 -5.03 2.12 17.15
C ALA A 123 -4.70 1.08 18.23
N PRO A 124 -5.72 0.39 18.80
CA PRO A 124 -5.49 -0.68 19.77
C PRO A 124 -4.61 -1.81 19.22
N GLU A 125 -4.75 -2.09 17.92
CA GLU A 125 -4.05 -3.16 17.20
C GLU A 125 -3.57 -2.65 15.84
N ALA A 126 -2.50 -3.26 15.33
CA ALA A 126 -2.01 -3.00 13.98
C ALA A 126 -2.88 -3.72 12.94
N ASP A 127 -3.14 -3.07 11.80
CA ASP A 127 -3.99 -3.66 10.76
C ASP A 127 -3.29 -4.86 10.09
N GLY A 128 -3.99 -5.99 10.02
CA GLY A 128 -3.50 -7.20 9.38
C GLY A 128 -3.77 -7.19 7.87
N ALA A 129 -3.13 -8.08 7.12
CA ALA A 129 -3.38 -8.16 5.67
C ALA A 129 -4.84 -8.58 5.38
N GLY A 130 -5.47 -9.28 6.32
CA GLY A 130 -6.81 -9.86 6.19
C GLY A 130 -6.81 -11.11 5.30
N VAL A 131 -7.99 -11.69 5.09
CA VAL A 131 -8.12 -12.89 4.24
C VAL A 131 -7.88 -12.52 2.78
N ALA A 132 -6.88 -13.17 2.15
CA ALA A 132 -6.61 -13.00 0.73
C ALA A 132 -7.84 -13.36 -0.12
N ASN A 133 -8.07 -12.60 -1.19
CA ASN A 133 -9.19 -12.81 -2.12
C ASN A 133 -8.72 -13.04 -3.56
N THR A 134 -7.43 -13.34 -3.75
CA THR A 134 -6.85 -13.74 -5.03
C THR A 134 -6.52 -15.23 -5.02
N GLN A 135 -6.54 -15.84 -6.20
CA GLN A 135 -6.10 -17.21 -6.42
C GLN A 135 -5.07 -17.19 -7.55
N PRO A 136 -3.76 -17.08 -7.23
CA PRO A 136 -2.73 -16.99 -8.25
C PRO A 136 -2.73 -18.21 -9.17
N ALA A 137 -2.75 -17.96 -10.47
CA ALA A 137 -2.69 -18.97 -11.52
C ALA A 137 -1.35 -18.95 -12.27
N ARG A 138 -0.47 -17.99 -11.96
CA ARG A 138 0.86 -17.84 -12.54
C ARG A 138 1.92 -17.90 -11.43
N PRO A 139 3.13 -18.38 -11.74
CA PRO A 139 4.21 -18.40 -10.78
C PRO A 139 4.58 -16.97 -10.33
N LEU A 140 5.17 -16.88 -9.14
CA LEU A 140 5.79 -15.64 -8.68
C LEU A 140 6.88 -15.21 -9.67
N PRO A 141 7.02 -13.89 -9.89
CA PRO A 141 8.15 -13.36 -10.65
C PRO A 141 9.41 -13.52 -9.80
N VAL A 142 10.25 -14.49 -10.16
CA VAL A 142 11.57 -14.76 -9.56
C VAL A 142 12.69 -14.21 -10.44
#